data_AF-A0A7S2S7R8-F1
#
_entry.id   AF-A0A7S2S7R8-F1
#
_cell.length_a   1.000
_cell.length_b   1.000
_cell.length_c   1.000
_cell.angle_alpha   90.00
_cell.angle_beta   90.00
_cell.angle_gamma   90.00
#
_symmetry.space_group_name_H-M   'P 1'
#
loop_
_entity.id
_entity.type
_entity.pdbx_description
1 polymer ?
#
loop_
_entity_poly.entity_id
_entity_poly.type
_entity_poly.pdbx_seq_one_letter_code
_entity_poly.pdbx_strand_id
1 'polypeptide(L)'
;VILDQPVEDSDIPFFWHLHNSDEKLIKGILTDCYNLQIVELNDLKAIENARKVDLVASLDRQKHVITSPFIRETAATFSTHHFGRMLCYFRHPVDYDVHPSLPNFEPHNDNWLIRLLSDEHVKPITFKEL
;
A
#
# COMPACT_ATOMS: atom_id res chain seq x y z
N VAL A 1 -18.90 3.95 -7.65
CA VAL A 1 -17.78 3.15 -8.20
C VAL A 1 -17.86 3.30 -9.71
N ILE A 2 -16.90 3.97 -10.33
CA ILE A 2 -16.88 4.12 -11.79
C ILE A 2 -16.25 2.84 -12.34
N LEU A 3 -17.07 1.97 -12.91
CA LEU A 3 -16.68 0.61 -13.32
C LEU A 3 -16.11 0.51 -14.75
N ASP A 4 -15.99 1.62 -15.48
CA ASP A 4 -15.55 1.62 -16.90
C ASP A 4 -14.46 2.67 -17.21
N GLN A 5 -13.56 2.99 -16.26
CA GLN A 5 -12.40 3.80 -16.65
C GLN A 5 -11.45 2.94 -17.51
N PRO A 6 -11.14 3.35 -18.75
CA PRO A 6 -10.14 2.65 -19.56
C PRO A 6 -8.80 2.62 -18.80
N VAL A 7 -8.11 1.49 -18.91
CA VAL A 7 -6.77 1.32 -18.33
C VAL A 7 -5.77 1.76 -19.39
N GLU A 8 -5.15 2.92 -19.17
CA GLU A 8 -4.18 3.47 -20.09
C GLU A 8 -2.82 2.77 -19.90
N ASP A 9 -1.98 2.75 -20.93
CA ASP A 9 -0.65 2.14 -20.85
C ASP A 9 0.31 2.90 -19.92
N SER A 10 0.01 4.17 -19.65
CA SER A 10 0.71 5.01 -18.69
C SER A 10 0.28 4.82 -17.24
N ASP A 11 -0.76 4.01 -16.99
CA ASP A 11 -1.20 3.69 -15.64
C ASP A 11 -0.17 2.83 -14.92
N ILE A 12 0.16 3.18 -13.67
CA ILE A 12 1.16 2.46 -12.89
C ILE A 12 0.49 1.67 -11.78
N PRO A 13 0.78 0.35 -11.65
CA PRO A 13 0.28 -0.44 -10.55
C PRO A 13 0.82 0.11 -9.22
N PHE A 14 -0.06 0.27 -8.24
CA PHE A 14 0.29 0.71 -6.91
C PHE A 14 -0.22 -0.29 -5.89
N PHE A 15 0.67 -1.05 -5.27
CA PHE A 15 0.34 -1.90 -4.15
C PHE A 15 0.45 -1.12 -2.84
N TRP A 16 -0.70 -0.76 -2.29
CA TRP A 16 -0.77 -0.24 -0.93
C TRP A 16 -0.73 -1.42 0.03
N HIS A 17 0.31 -1.48 0.86
CA HIS A 17 0.48 -2.53 1.86
C HIS A 17 0.42 -1.90 3.25
N LEU A 18 -0.51 -2.38 4.07
CA LEU A 18 -0.67 -1.89 5.45
C LEU A 18 0.27 -2.62 6.43
N HIS A 19 0.65 -3.86 6.10
CA HIS A 19 1.34 -4.77 6.99
C HIS A 19 2.56 -5.42 6.32
N ASN A 20 3.67 -5.50 7.04
CA ASN A 20 4.93 -6.06 6.51
C ASN A 20 4.85 -7.57 6.21
N SER A 21 3.94 -8.28 6.87
CA SER A 21 3.76 -9.73 6.67
C SER A 21 3.07 -10.06 5.34
N ASP A 22 2.09 -9.25 4.94
CA ASP A 22 1.39 -9.35 3.66
C ASP A 22 2.24 -8.86 2.50
N GLU A 23 3.07 -7.86 2.76
CA GLU A 23 4.00 -7.27 1.81
C GLU A 23 4.89 -8.33 1.14
N LYS A 24 5.50 -9.24 1.92
CA LYS A 24 6.46 -10.22 1.40
C LYS A 24 5.85 -11.20 0.40
N LEU A 25 4.68 -11.75 0.72
CA LEU A 25 4.02 -12.73 -0.14
C LEU A 25 3.60 -12.07 -1.46
N ILE A 26 2.97 -10.90 -1.38
CA ILE A 26 2.48 -10.19 -2.56
C ILE A 26 3.64 -9.68 -3.42
N LYS A 27 4.70 -9.13 -2.80
CA LYS A 27 5.91 -8.77 -3.55
C LYS A 27 6.52 -9.95 -4.27
N GLY A 28 6.61 -11.12 -3.62
CA GLY A 28 7.06 -12.35 -4.26
C GLY A 28 6.20 -12.74 -5.48
N ILE A 29 4.88 -12.62 -5.39
CA ILE A 29 4.00 -12.86 -6.55
C ILE A 29 4.28 -11.85 -7.67
N LEU A 30 4.39 -10.55 -7.34
CA LEU A 30 4.64 -9.49 -8.33
C LEU A 30 5.99 -9.66 -9.03
N THR A 31 7.04 -10.08 -8.31
CA THR A 31 8.35 -10.35 -8.88
C THR A 31 8.40 -11.68 -9.63
N ASP A 32 7.94 -12.76 -9.03
CA ASP A 32 8.22 -14.11 -9.51
C ASP A 32 7.22 -14.55 -10.59
N CYS A 33 5.96 -14.13 -10.48
CA CYS A 33 4.91 -14.49 -11.44
C CYS A 33 4.75 -13.45 -12.54
N TYR A 34 4.92 -12.16 -12.22
CA TYR A 34 4.69 -11.06 -13.15
C TYR A 34 5.97 -10.38 -13.63
N ASN A 35 7.15 -10.76 -13.11
CA ASN A 35 8.45 -10.18 -13.49
C ASN A 35 8.49 -8.65 -13.33
N LEU A 36 7.78 -8.12 -12.33
CA LEU A 36 7.75 -6.70 -12.03
C LEU A 36 8.89 -6.32 -11.08
N GLN A 37 9.48 -5.17 -11.33
CA GLN A 37 10.43 -4.50 -10.47
C GLN A 37 9.68 -3.69 -9.42
N ILE A 38 10.01 -3.91 -8.15
CA ILE A 38 9.41 -3.22 -7.02
C ILE A 38 10.06 -1.84 -6.86
N VAL A 39 9.23 -0.80 -6.86
CA VAL A 39 9.62 0.56 -6.49
C VAL A 39 9.10 0.85 -5.09
N GLU A 40 9.98 0.77 -4.10
CA GLU A 40 9.62 0.97 -2.69
C GLU A 40 9.60 2.45 -2.30
N LEU A 41 8.44 2.90 -1.82
CA LEU A 41 8.25 4.23 -1.25
C LEU A 41 7.86 4.12 0.22
N ASN A 42 8.72 3.45 1.00
CA ASN A 42 8.48 3.06 2.39
C ASN A 42 8.87 4.13 3.42
N ASP A 43 9.20 5.35 3.00
CA ASP A 43 9.43 6.49 3.88
C ASP A 43 9.07 7.82 3.22
N LEU A 44 8.71 8.82 4.02
CA LEU A 44 8.24 10.12 3.54
C LEU A 44 9.29 10.87 2.71
N LYS A 45 10.59 10.67 2.99
CA LYS A 45 11.67 11.33 2.26
C LYS A 45 11.85 10.71 0.87
N ALA A 46 11.74 9.39 0.76
CA ALA A 46 11.72 8.69 -0.52
C ALA A 46 10.53 9.15 -1.39
N ILE A 47 9.33 9.28 -0.80
CA ILE A 47 8.15 9.79 -1.50
C ILE A 47 8.36 11.23 -1.98
N GLU A 48 8.90 12.10 -1.12
CA GLU A 48 9.19 13.49 -1.50
C GLU A 48 10.19 13.57 -2.65
N ASN A 49 11.24 12.76 -2.61
CA ASN A 49 12.23 12.68 -3.68
C ASN A 49 11.62 12.14 -4.98
N ALA A 50 10.82 11.09 -4.91
CA ALA A 50 10.11 10.52 -6.06
C ALA A 50 9.22 11.57 -6.74
N ARG A 51 8.53 12.41 -5.94
CA ARG A 51 7.73 13.52 -6.45
C ARG A 51 8.58 14.60 -7.14
N LYS A 52 9.74 14.96 -6.56
CA LYS A 52 10.63 16.00 -7.12
C LYS A 52 11.18 15.63 -8.50
N VAL A 53 11.40 14.34 -8.74
CA VAL A 53 11.98 13.83 -10.00
C VAL A 53 10.92 13.29 -10.97
N ASP A 54 9.63 13.45 -10.64
CA ASP A 54 8.50 12.87 -11.38
C ASP A 54 8.71 11.38 -11.70
N LEU A 55 9.08 10.61 -10.67
CA LEU A 55 9.48 9.21 -10.80
C LEU A 55 8.45 8.39 -11.58
N VAL A 56 7.16 8.59 -11.30
CA VAL A 56 6.06 7.83 -11.90
C VAL A 56 6.05 7.95 -13.43
N ALA A 57 6.37 9.13 -13.97
CA ALA A 57 6.43 9.34 -15.42
C ALA A 57 7.57 8.57 -16.11
N SER A 58 8.56 8.11 -15.35
CA SER A 58 9.66 7.28 -15.88
C SER A 58 9.39 5.77 -15.79
N LEU A 59 8.29 5.37 -15.15
CA LEU A 59 7.96 3.97 -14.95
C LEU A 59 7.19 3.37 -16.13
N ASP A 60 7.37 2.07 -16.28
CA ASP A 60 6.71 1.24 -17.29
C ASP A 60 5.77 0.27 -16.57
N ARG A 61 4.46 0.31 -16.89
CA ARG A 61 3.40 -0.52 -16.31
C ARG A 61 3.71 -2.02 -16.38
N GLN A 62 4.36 -2.47 -17.45
CA GLN A 62 4.67 -3.88 -17.66
C GLN A 62 5.91 -4.34 -16.89
N LYS A 63 6.65 -3.40 -16.30
CA LYS A 63 7.93 -3.67 -15.63
C LYS A 63 7.97 -3.20 -14.20
N HIS A 64 7.10 -2.31 -13.76
CA HIS A 64 7.20 -1.69 -12.45
C HIS A 64 5.90 -1.73 -11.68
N VAL A 65 6.02 -1.82 -10.37
CA VAL A 65 4.92 -1.63 -9.41
C VAL A 65 5.45 -0.81 -8.25
N ILE A 66 4.69 0.23 -7.88
CA ILE A 66 4.99 1.03 -6.70
C ILE A 66 4.43 0.32 -5.48
N THR A 67 5.18 0.31 -4.38
CA THR A 67 4.71 -0.24 -3.11
C THR A 67 4.96 0.76 -1.98
N SER A 68 3.97 1.01 -1.13
CA SER A 68 4.08 1.94 -0.01
C SER A 68 3.03 1.65 1.05
N PRO A 69 3.31 1.89 2.35
CA PRO A 69 2.30 1.99 3.39
C PRO A 69 1.64 3.38 3.47
N PHE A 70 2.29 4.42 2.95
CA PHE A 70 1.85 5.82 3.00
C PHE A 70 0.95 6.18 1.82
N ILE A 71 -0.28 5.65 1.81
CA ILE A 71 -1.22 5.82 0.69
C ILE A 71 -1.41 7.27 0.26
N ARG A 72 -1.58 8.21 1.20
CA ARG A 72 -1.92 9.62 0.88
C ARG A 72 -0.75 10.33 0.23
N GLU A 73 0.44 10.13 0.77
CA GLU A 73 1.67 10.76 0.33
C GLU A 73 2.14 10.15 -0.98
N THR A 74 2.08 8.83 -1.12
CA THR A 74 2.37 8.14 -2.38
C THR A 74 1.35 8.48 -3.47
N ALA A 75 0.06 8.63 -3.14
CA ALA A 75 -0.96 9.05 -4.11
C ALA A 75 -0.63 10.40 -4.77
N ALA A 76 0.04 11.31 -4.04
CA ALA A 76 0.46 12.61 -4.56
C ALA A 76 1.64 12.55 -5.56
N THR A 77 2.24 11.37 -5.77
CA THR A 77 3.27 11.15 -6.79
C THR A 77 2.68 10.83 -8.17
N PHE A 78 1.42 10.41 -8.23
CA PHE A 78 0.71 10.14 -9.48
C PHE A 78 0.13 11.42 -10.08
N SER A 79 -0.20 11.36 -11.36
CA SER A 79 -0.78 12.49 -12.10
C SER A 79 -1.98 12.03 -12.93
N THR A 80 -2.66 12.97 -13.58
CA THR A 80 -3.74 12.64 -14.53
C THR A 80 -3.25 11.92 -15.79
N HIS A 81 -1.95 11.96 -16.07
CA HIS A 81 -1.33 11.28 -17.22
C HIS A 81 -0.76 9.91 -16.84
N HIS A 82 -0.33 9.74 -15.59
CA HIS A 82 0.17 8.49 -15.04
C HIS A 82 -0.65 8.14 -13.80
N PHE A 83 -1.82 7.53 -14.00
CA PHE A 83 -2.73 7.22 -12.90
C PHE A 83 -2.21 6.05 -12.07
N GLY A 84 -2.29 6.17 -10.75
CA GLY A 84 -2.04 5.06 -9.84
C GLY A 84 -3.22 4.09 -9.82
N ARG A 85 -3.00 2.84 -10.22
CA ARG A 85 -3.99 1.77 -10.10
C ARG A 85 -3.75 1.00 -8.82
N MET A 86 -4.46 1.42 -7.77
CA MET A 86 -4.26 0.89 -6.44
C MET A 86 -4.88 -0.49 -6.27
N LEU A 87 -4.10 -1.42 -5.73
CA LEU A 87 -4.55 -2.69 -5.18
C LEU A 87 -4.07 -2.83 -3.73
N CYS A 88 -4.87 -3.49 -2.90
CA CYS A 88 -4.57 -3.76 -1.50
C CYS A 88 -5.27 -5.06 -1.10
N TYR A 89 -4.66 -5.80 -0.17
CA TYR A 89 -5.26 -6.99 0.42
C TYR A 89 -5.61 -6.68 1.87
N PHE A 90 -6.85 -6.98 2.23
CA PHE A 90 -7.33 -6.90 3.60
C PHE A 90 -7.52 -8.32 4.11
N ARG A 91 -6.89 -8.65 5.24
CA ARG A 91 -7.22 -9.86 5.98
C ARG A 91 -8.39 -9.60 6.92
N HIS A 92 -9.00 -10.68 7.38
CA HIS A 92 -10.00 -10.54 8.42
C HIS A 92 -9.33 -9.95 9.68
N PRO A 93 -9.96 -8.98 10.37
CA PRO A 93 -9.39 -8.32 11.55
C PRO A 93 -8.84 -9.27 12.62
N VAL A 94 -9.52 -10.41 12.81
CA VAL A 94 -9.13 -11.48 13.74
C VAL A 94 -7.79 -12.13 13.35
N ASP A 95 -7.44 -12.14 12.07
CA ASP A 95 -6.14 -12.64 11.59
C ASP A 95 -4.99 -11.66 11.88
N TYR A 96 -5.29 -10.39 12.24
CA TYR A 96 -4.28 -9.47 12.77
C TYR A 96 -4.09 -9.64 14.29
N ASP A 97 -5.05 -10.23 14.98
CA ASP A 97 -5.06 -10.43 16.44
C ASP A 97 -4.13 -11.57 16.91
N VAL A 98 -3.45 -12.25 15.98
CA VAL A 98 -2.48 -13.32 16.29
C VAL A 98 -1.08 -12.82 16.63
N HIS A 99 -0.77 -11.53 16.41
CA HIS A 99 0.54 -11.02 16.78
C HIS A 99 0.55 -10.60 18.27
N PRO A 100 1.42 -11.17 19.14
CA PRO A 100 1.37 -10.96 20.59
C PRO A 100 1.56 -9.51 21.06
N SER A 101 2.09 -8.64 20.19
CA SER A 101 2.30 -7.21 20.50
C SER A 101 1.15 -6.31 20.06
N LEU A 102 0.19 -6.81 19.28
CA LEU A 102 -0.97 -6.04 18.88
C LEU A 102 -2.03 -6.07 20.00
N PRO A 103 -2.81 -4.99 20.19
CA PRO A 103 -3.95 -5.02 21.12
C PRO A 103 -4.88 -6.18 20.77
N ASN A 104 -5.64 -6.74 21.71
CA ASN A 104 -6.68 -7.73 21.36
C ASN A 104 -7.91 -7.03 20.80
N PHE A 105 -8.65 -7.67 19.90
CA PHE A 105 -9.95 -7.20 19.41
C PHE A 105 -11.00 -7.25 20.52
N GLU A 106 -11.59 -6.10 20.85
CA GLU A 106 -12.75 -6.03 21.75
C GLU A 106 -14.05 -5.83 20.96
N PRO A 107 -14.87 -6.89 20.75
CA PRO A 107 -15.99 -6.88 19.80
C PRO A 107 -17.08 -5.82 20.02
N HIS A 108 -17.13 -5.21 21.21
CA HIS A 108 -18.12 -4.22 21.59
C HIS A 108 -17.61 -2.77 21.54
N ASN A 109 -16.28 -2.60 21.53
CA ASN A 109 -15.62 -1.29 21.56
C ASN A 109 -14.87 -1.00 20.25
N ASP A 110 -14.46 -2.04 19.52
CA ASP A 110 -13.71 -1.93 18.27
C ASP A 110 -14.61 -2.17 17.05
N ASN A 111 -14.70 -1.18 16.17
CA ASN A 111 -15.17 -1.42 14.80
C ASN A 111 -13.98 -1.86 13.95
N TRP A 112 -14.11 -2.98 13.25
CA TRP A 112 -13.08 -3.49 12.34
C TRP A 112 -12.56 -2.45 11.34
N LEU A 113 -13.46 -1.61 10.81
CA LEU A 113 -13.10 -0.58 9.85
C LEU A 113 -12.35 0.57 10.51
N ILE A 114 -12.70 0.89 11.76
CA ILE A 114 -11.94 1.87 12.54
C ILE A 114 -10.54 1.31 12.74
N ARG A 115 -10.39 0.11 13.27
CA ARG A 115 -9.07 -0.49 13.54
C ARG A 115 -8.19 -0.72 12.30
N LEU A 116 -8.81 -0.99 11.15
CA LEU A 116 -8.13 -1.10 9.86
C LEU A 116 -7.61 0.26 9.34
N LEU A 117 -8.33 1.34 9.64
CA LEU A 117 -8.07 2.68 9.12
C LEU A 117 -7.49 3.64 10.16
N SER A 118 -7.45 3.25 11.42
CA SER A 118 -7.09 4.09 12.54
C SER A 118 -5.64 3.85 12.94
N ASP A 119 -4.86 4.92 12.93
CA ASP A 119 -3.70 5.09 13.82
C ASP A 119 -4.10 5.10 15.32
N GLU A 120 -5.39 4.95 15.65
CA GLU A 120 -5.92 4.87 17.02
C GLU A 120 -5.62 3.51 17.65
N HIS A 121 -4.34 3.24 17.81
CA HIS A 121 -3.89 2.27 18.79
C HIS A 121 -3.73 2.99 20.12
N VAL A 122 -4.20 2.37 21.22
CA VAL A 122 -4.03 2.88 22.60
C VAL A 122 -2.55 3.08 22.96
N LYS A 123 -1.64 2.48 22.19
CA LYS A 123 -0.20 2.67 22.25
C LYS A 123 0.31 3.08 20.86
N PRO A 124 1.36 3.91 20.76
CA PRO A 124 1.99 4.19 19.47
C PRO A 124 2.51 2.87 18.90
N ILE A 125 1.83 2.36 17.87
CA ILE A 125 2.32 1.27 17.05
C ILE A 125 3.02 1.93 15.87
N THR A 126 4.29 1.64 15.70
CA THR A 126 4.98 2.10 14.49
C THR A 126 4.49 1.27 13.31
N PHE A 127 4.37 1.85 12.10
CA PHE A 127 4.03 1.13 10.87
C PHE A 127 4.91 -0.12 10.60
N LYS A 128 6.03 -0.28 11.32
CA LYS A 128 6.88 -1.48 11.26
C LYS A 128 6.38 -2.66 12.11
N GLU A 129 5.48 -2.41 13.06
CA GLU A 129 4.94 -3.38 14.02
C GLU A 129 3.55 -3.90 13.63
N LEU A 130 3.00 -3.38 12.52
CA LEU A 130 1.83 -3.89 11.82
C LEU A 130 2.27 -4.90 10.73
#